data_AF-A0A8J7USY4-F1
#
_entry.id   AF-A0A8J7USY4-F1
#
_cell.length_a   1.000
_cell.length_b   1.000
_cell.length_c   1.000
_cell.angle_alpha   90.00
_cell.angle_beta   90.00
_cell.angle_gamma   90.00
#
_symmetry.space_group_name_H-M   'P 1'
#
loop_
_entity.id
_entity.type
_entity.pdbx_description
1 polymer ?
#
loop_
_entity_poly.entity_id
_entity_poly.type
_entity_poly.pdbx_seq_one_letter_code
_entity_poly.pdbx_strand_id
1 'polypeptide(L)' 'MDFESDELKKYTVIDENKLKVKKVVCKFCNHEFEAVGYKTICEKCEKIQKI' A
#
# COMPACT_ATOMS: atom_id res chain seq x y z
N MET A 1 -35.13 -7.50 -15.46
CA MET A 1 -34.16 -6.38 -15.35
C MET A 1 -33.15 -6.88 -14.35
N ASP A 2 -32.32 -7.80 -14.83
CA ASP A 2 -31.60 -8.73 -13.99
C ASP A 2 -30.15 -8.28 -13.95
N PHE A 3 -29.87 -7.42 -12.98
CA PHE A 3 -28.50 -7.13 -12.57
C PHE A 3 -28.00 -8.27 -11.68
N GLU A 4 -27.99 -9.50 -12.22
CA GLU A 4 -27.12 -10.56 -11.70
C GLU A 4 -25.71 -10.29 -12.22
N SER A 5 -25.00 -9.38 -11.55
CA SER A 5 -23.54 -9.34 -11.65
C SER A 5 -22.95 -9.64 -10.28
N ASP A 6 -22.61 -10.91 -10.08
CA ASP A 6 -21.80 -11.48 -8.99
C ASP A 6 -20.39 -10.87 -8.89
N GLU A 7 -20.12 -9.76 -9.58
CA GLU A 7 -18.97 -8.90 -9.35
C GLU A 7 -19.27 -7.90 -8.21
N LEU A 8 -19.60 -8.43 -7.03
CA LEU A 8 -19.42 -7.72 -5.78
C LEU A 8 -17.92 -7.38 -5.68
N LYS A 9 -17.58 -6.22 -6.27
CA LYS A 9 -16.31 -5.51 -6.15
C LYS A 9 -15.81 -5.74 -4.74
N LYS A 10 -14.66 -6.41 -4.60
CA LYS A 10 -14.02 -6.67 -3.30
C LYS A 10 -13.56 -5.33 -2.71
N TYR A 11 -14.49 -4.58 -2.13
CA TYR A 11 -14.17 -3.36 -1.42
C TYR A 11 -13.44 -3.76 -0.15
N THR A 12 -12.15 -3.42 -0.10
CA THR A 12 -11.40 -3.49 1.16
C THR A 12 -11.65 -2.17 1.88
N VAL A 13 -12.36 -2.23 3.02
CA VAL A 13 -12.53 -1.07 3.88
C VAL A 13 -11.18 -0.78 4.52
N ILE A 14 -10.55 0.33 4.13
CA ILE A 14 -9.31 0.81 4.73
C ILE A 14 -9.69 1.73 5.88
N ASP A 15 -9.42 1.28 7.10
CA ASP A 15 -9.61 2.10 8.30
C ASP A 15 -8.43 3.07 8.41
N GLU A 16 -8.68 4.35 8.07
CA GLU A 16 -7.65 5.41 8.07
C GLU A 16 -7.02 5.59 9.45
N ASN A 17 -7.77 5.37 10.53
CA ASN A 17 -7.25 5.45 11.90
C ASN A 17 -6.31 4.29 12.23
N LYS A 18 -6.38 3.17 11.50
CA LYS A 18 -5.47 2.03 11.64
C LYS A 18 -4.25 2.11 10.72
N LEU A 19 -4.18 3.07 9.79
CA LEU A 19 -3.00 3.29 8.95
C LEU A 19 -1.86 3.89 9.78
N LYS A 20 -1.09 3.03 10.45
CA LYS A 20 0.16 3.44 11.10
C LYS A 20 1.21 3.75 10.03
N VAL A 21 1.48 5.03 9.84
CA VAL A 21 2.63 5.50 9.05
C VAL A 21 3.91 5.04 9.74
N LYS A 22 4.80 4.42 8.97
CA LYS A 22 6.12 3.98 9.44
C LYS A 22 7.19 4.67 8.62
N LYS A 23 8.29 5.04 9.27
CA LYS A 23 9.52 5.41 8.58
C LYS A 23 10.19 4.15 8.02
N VAL A 24 10.52 4.18 6.74
CA VAL A 24 11.09 3.06 6.00
C VAL A 24 12.34 3.57 5.28
N VAL A 25 13.40 2.78 5.35
CA VAL A 25 14.61 3.01 4.56
C VAL A 25 14.58 2.07 3.36
N CYS A 26 14.75 2.61 2.15
CA CYS A 26 14.87 1.81 0.95
C CYS A 26 16.10 0.90 1.01
N LYS A 27 15.89 -0.42 0.93
CA LYS A 27 16.99 -1.40 0.90
C LYS A 27 17.88 -1.33 -0.35
N PHE A 28 17.48 -0.52 -1.35
CA PHE A 28 18.19 -0.44 -2.64
C PHE A 28 18.93 0.88 -2.85
N CYS A 29 18.40 2.01 -2.35
CA CYS A 29 19.01 3.33 -2.52
C CYS A 29 19.22 4.09 -1.21
N ASN A 30 18.95 3.46 -0.06
CA ASN A 30 19.08 4.00 1.29
C ASN A 30 18.30 5.31 1.55
N HIS A 31 17.34 5.64 0.69
CA HIS A 31 16.45 6.77 0.88
C HIS A 31 15.46 6.49 2.02
N GLU A 32 15.35 7.40 2.98
CA GLU A 32 14.35 7.35 4.06
C GLU A 32 13.07 8.04 3.62
N PHE A 33 11.94 7.39 3.80
CA PHE A 33 10.62 7.92 3.48
C PHE A 33 9.54 7.28 4.36
N GLU A 34 8.36 7.88 4.36
CA GLU A 34 7.22 7.37 5.12
C GLU A 34 6.35 6.46 4.24
N ALA A 35 5.91 5.34 4.79
CA ALA A 35 5.04 4.41 4.09
C ALA A 35 4.02 3.75 5.00
N VAL A 36 2.93 3.27 4.40
CA VAL A 36 1.83 2.58 5.07
C VAL A 36 1.68 1.16 4.53
N GLY A 37 1.16 0.25 5.36
CA GLY A 37 0.87 -1.13 4.95
C GLY A 37 2.06 -2.10 5.09
N TYR A 38 2.05 -3.16 4.27
CA TYR A 38 3.04 -4.25 4.31
C TYR A 38 4.09 -4.18 3.18
N LYS A 39 3.75 -3.51 2.07
CA LYS A 39 4.63 -3.30 0.92
C LYS A 39 4.57 -1.83 0.52
N THR A 40 5.71 -1.31 0.08
CA THR A 40 5.83 0.06 -0.43
C THR A 40 6.73 0.09 -1.66
N ILE A 41 6.58 1.15 -2.45
CA ILE A 41 7.43 1.48 -3.59
C ILE A 41 8.32 2.65 -3.18
N CYS A 42 9.63 2.54 -3.41
CA CYS A 42 10.52 3.67 -3.20
C CYS A 42 10.37 4.69 -4.32
N GLU A 43 10.09 5.95 -3.97
CA GLU A 43 9.92 7.06 -4.93
C GLU A 43 11.17 7.37 -5.78
N LYS A 44 12.38 7.06 -5.27
CA LYS A 44 13.63 7.37 -5.96
C LYS A 44 14.08 6.31 -6.97
N CYS A 45 13.88 5.04 -6.65
CA CYS A 45 14.39 3.94 -7.47
C CYS A 45 13.29 3.02 -7.98
N GLU A 46 12.02 3.35 -7.71
CA GLU A 46 10.82 2.67 -8.18
C GLU A 46 10.75 1.17 -7.81
N LYS A 47 11.58 0.74 -6.86
CA LYS A 47 11.63 -0.65 -6.41
C LYS A 47 10.62 -0.90 -5.30
N ILE A 48 9.95 -2.05 -5.40
CA ILE A 48 9.02 -2.55 -4.39
C ILE A 48 9.81 -3.23 -3.28
N GLN A 49 9.45 -2.95 -2.03
CA GLN A 49 9.97 -3.62 -0.86
C GLN A 49 8.87 -3.87 0.17
N LYS A 50 9.13 -4.84 1.06
CA LYS A 50 8.31 -5.04 2.27
C LYS A 50 8.79 -4.10 3.37
N ILE A 51 7.84 -3.46 4.05
CA ILE A 51 8.06 -2.55 5.18
C ILE A 51 8.27 -3.36 6.45
#